data_AF-A0A2V2YWK3-F1
#
_entry.id   AF-A0A2V2YWK3-F1
#
_cell.length_a   1.000
_cell.length_b   1.000
_cell.length_c   1.000
_cell.angle_alpha   90.00
_cell.angle_beta   90.00
_cell.angle_gamma   90.00
#
_symmetry.space_group_name_H-M   'P 1'
#
loop_
_entity.id
_entity.type
_entity.pdbx_description
1 polymer ?
#
loop_
_entity_poly.entity_id
_entity_poly.type
_entity_poly.pdbx_seq_one_letter_code
_entity_poly.pdbx_strand_id
1 'polypeptide(L)' 'MDDRKAEILRKVRAYGILNDPQWLNKPDEPVPLWVLLEALVQMMERLEPPHTPYD' A
#
# COMPACT_ATOMS: atom_id res chain seq x y z
N MET A 1 -13.00 14.50 5.25
CA MET A 1 -11.98 13.52 4.83
C MET A 1 -11.00 14.27 3.98
N ASP A 2 -9.76 14.47 4.43
CA ASP A 2 -8.72 15.15 3.64
C ASP A 2 -8.62 14.53 2.24
N ASP A 3 -8.75 15.33 1.18
CA ASP A 3 -8.72 14.86 -0.21
C ASP A 3 -7.45 14.06 -0.53
N ARG A 4 -6.34 14.42 0.10
CA ARG A 4 -5.05 13.72 0.00
C ARG A 4 -5.10 12.30 0.58
N LYS A 5 -5.79 12.09 1.70
CA LYS A 5 -5.97 10.74 2.28
C LYS A 5 -6.81 9.86 1.34
N ALA A 6 -7.86 10.43 0.74
CA ALA A 6 -8.72 9.71 -0.19
C ALA A 6 -7.97 9.28 -1.46
N GLU A 7 -7.09 10.13 -1.99
CA GLU A 7 -6.26 9.80 -3.15
C GLU A 7 -5.29 8.65 -2.86
N ILE A 8 -4.63 8.67 -1.69
CA ILE A 8 -3.74 7.60 -1.24
C ILE A 8 -4.52 6.29 -1.12
N LEU A 9 -5.70 6.32 -0.48
CA LEU A 9 -6.53 5.13 -0.30
C LEU A 9 -6.97 4.53 -1.64
N ARG A 10 -7.30 5.38 -2.62
CA ARG A 10 -7.65 4.96 -3.98
C ARG A 10 -6.47 4.33 -4.70
N LYS A 11 -5.27 4.90 -4.56
CA LYS A 11 -4.02 4.31 -5.10
C LYS A 11 -3.76 2.95 -4.47
N VAL A 12 -3.77 2.84 -3.14
CA VAL A 12 -3.52 1.57 -2.43
C VAL A 12 -4.53 0.48 -2.84
N ARG A 13 -5.82 0.83 -2.99
CA ARG A 13 -6.84 -0.10 -3.55
C ARG A 13 -6.51 -0.52 -4.98
N ALA A 14 -6.16 0.44 -5.85
CA ALA A 14 -5.86 0.15 -7.25
C ALA A 14 -4.60 -0.70 -7.43
N TYR A 15 -3.62 -0.57 -6.53
CA TYR A 15 -2.39 -1.34 -6.57
C TYR A 15 -2.48 -2.71 -5.89
N GLY A 16 -3.57 -3.01 -5.17
CA GLY A 16 -3.73 -4.27 -4.45
C GLY A 16 -2.73 -4.46 -3.31
N ILE A 17 -2.15 -3.37 -2.80
CA ILE A 17 -1.08 -3.37 -1.77
C ILE A 17 -1.55 -3.93 -0.42
N LEU A 18 -2.87 -4.14 -0.26
CA LEU A 18 -3.49 -4.76 0.91
C LEU A 18 -4.46 -5.84 0.42
N ASN A 19 -4.14 -7.10 0.74
CA ASN A 19 -4.96 -8.26 0.36
C ASN A 19 -6.29 -8.32 1.12
N ASP A 20 -6.38 -7.65 2.28
CA ASP A 20 -7.59 -7.63 3.10
C ASP A 20 -8.31 -6.25 3.02
N PRO A 21 -9.52 -6.19 2.43
CA PRO A 21 -10.28 -4.96 2.27
C PRO A 21 -10.72 -4.32 3.59
N GLN A 22 -10.68 -5.03 4.72
CA GLN A 22 -11.17 -4.51 6.00
C GLN A 22 -10.39 -3.27 6.45
N TRP A 23 -9.07 -3.23 6.20
CA TRP A 23 -8.18 -2.13 6.59
C TRP A 23 -8.33 -0.90 5.68
N LEU A 24 -8.66 -1.13 4.41
CA LEU A 24 -8.91 -0.07 3.43
C LEU A 24 -10.22 0.67 3.66
N ASN A 25 -11.16 0.07 4.39
CA ASN A 25 -12.45 0.69 4.72
C ASN A 25 -12.38 1.57 5.97
N LYS A 26 -11.28 1.51 6.73
CA LYS A 26 -11.11 2.22 7.99
C LYS A 26 -9.73 2.89 8.13
N PRO A 27 -9.42 3.89 7.29
CA PRO A 27 -8.10 4.51 7.22
C PRO A 27 -7.68 5.28 8.48
N ASP A 28 -8.63 5.63 9.34
CA ASP A 28 -8.38 6.37 10.58
C ASP A 28 -8.25 5.45 11.81
N GLU A 29 -8.46 4.14 11.65
CA GLU A 29 -8.22 3.16 12.71
C GLU A 29 -6.76 2.67 12.69
N PRO A 30 -6.14 2.45 13.86
CA PRO A 30 -4.81 1.86 13.92
C PRO A 30 -4.85 0.42 13.39
N VAL A 31 -3.93 0.11 12.48
CA VAL A 31 -3.75 -1.25 11.95
C VAL A 31 -2.71 -2.03 12.74
N PRO A 32 -2.78 -3.37 12.76
CA PRO A 32 -1.69 -4.19 13.29
C PRO A 32 -0.37 -3.90 12.56
N LEU A 33 0.76 -3.94 13.28
CA LEU A 33 2.08 -3.67 12.72
C LEU A 33 2.40 -4.54 11.50
N TRP A 34 2.03 -5.82 11.54
CA TRP A 34 2.29 -6.75 10.43
C TRP A 34 1.58 -6.33 9.12
N VAL A 35 0.39 -5.70 9.21
CA VAL A 35 -0.34 -5.18 8.04
C VAL A 35 0.42 -4.01 7.41
N LEU A 36 0.96 -3.11 8.25
CA LEU A 36 1.77 -2.00 7.78
C LEU A 36 3.06 -2.50 7.10
N LEU A 37 3.72 -3.50 7.69
CA LEU A 37 4.93 -4.09 7.13
C LEU A 37 4.67 -4.77 5.78
N GLU A 38 3.56 -5.51 5.65
CA GLU A 38 3.16 -6.12 4.38
C GLU A 38 2.93 -5.06 3.29
N ALA A 39 2.23 -3.97 3.61
CA ALA A 39 2.00 -2.86 2.67
C ALA A 39 3.31 -2.19 2.23
N LEU A 40 4.28 -2.03 3.15
CA LEU A 40 5.60 -1.48 2.82
C LEU A 40 6.39 -2.42 1.90
N VAL A 41 6.40 -3.72 2.15
CA VAL A 41 7.06 -4.71 1.29
C VAL A 41 6.48 -4.68 -0.12
N GLN A 42 5.16 -4.76 -0.26
CA GLN A 42 4.50 -4.70 -1.57
C GLN A 42 4.73 -3.36 -2.29
N MET A 43 4.90 -2.26 -1.54
CA MET A 43 5.26 -0.98 -2.13
C MET A 43 6.70 -0.99 -2.65
N MET A 44 7.65 -1.52 -1.90
CA MET A 44 9.06 -1.62 -2.31
C MET A 44 9.23 -2.52 -3.55
N GLU A 45 8.61 -3.70 -3.55
CA GLU A 45 8.64 -4.64 -4.69
C GLU A 45 8.12 -4.02 -5.99
N ARG A 46 7.21 -3.04 -5.90
CA ARG A 46 6.64 -2.36 -7.07
C ARG A 46 7.37 -1.08 -7.46
N LEU A 47 8.11 -0.47 -6.53
CA LEU A 47 8.94 0.70 -6.79
C LEU A 47 10.30 0.31 -7.36
N GLU A 48 10.80 -0.90 -7.06
CA GLU A 48 11.97 -1.43 -7.74
C GLU A 48 11.60 -1.86 -9.17
N PRO A 49 12.25 -1.29 -10.21
CA PRO A 49 12.11 -1.79 -11.56
C PRO A 49 12.63 -3.24 -11.61
N PRO A 50 12.04 -4.14 -12.43
CA PRO A 50 12.58 -5.47 -12.61
C PRO A 50 13.99 -5.34 -13.18
N HIS A 51 14.98 -5.67 -12.34
CA HIS A 51 16.41 -5.84 -12.64
C HIS A 51 16.83 -5.30 -14.00
N THR A 52 17.22 -4.02 -14.06
CA THR A 52 18.12 -3.59 -15.14
C THR A 52 19.30 -4.55 -15.14
N PRO A 53 19.65 -5.19 -16.27
CA PRO A 53 20.86 -6.00 -16.35
C PRO A 53 22.02 -5.13 -15.87
N TYR A 54 22.84 -5.65 -14.96
CA TYR A 54 24.11 -5.01 -14.65
C TYR A 54 24.94 -5.03 -15.94
N ASP A 55 25.14 -3.86 -16.54
CA ASP A 55 26.12 -3.61 -17.60
C ASP A 55 27.49 -3.35 -16.97
#